data_AF-A0A430BF60-F1
#
_entry.id   AF-A0A430BF60-F1
#
_cell.length_a   1.000
_cell.length_b   1.000
_cell.length_c   1.000
_cell.angle_alpha   90.00
_cell.angle_beta   90.00
_cell.angle_gamma   90.00
#
_symmetry.space_group_name_H-M   'P 1'
#
loop_
_entity.id
_entity.type
_entity.pdbx_description
1 polymer ?
#
loop_
_entity_poly.entity_id
_entity_poly.type
_entity_poly.pdbx_seq_one_letter_code
_entity_poly.pdbx_strand_id
1 'polypeptide(L)'
;MGTSQTGIDGESASSPGDSGGPIFIDGKIAGITSFGVTGAVFGGGCGRTGSIDPYASASGNCTNSSIGELTGDTWVKPYTGFINAYLASAVPEPSSWVMMLGGFGMMGVGLRRRARRATATA
;
A
#
# COMPACT_ATOMS: atom_id res chain seq x y z
N MET A 1 2.20 11.69 22.81
CA MET A 1 2.74 10.93 21.67
C MET A 1 1.59 10.09 21.18
N GLY A 2 1.11 10.33 19.96
CA GLY A 2 0.01 9.58 19.34
C GLY A 2 0.22 8.09 19.46
N THR A 3 -0.88 7.33 19.40
CA THR A 3 -0.79 5.87 19.51
C THR A 3 0.24 5.42 18.48
N SER A 4 1.32 4.80 18.96
CA SER A 4 2.33 4.26 18.05
C SER A 4 1.56 3.28 17.19
N GLN A 5 1.41 3.58 15.91
CA GLN A 5 0.65 2.83 14.91
C GLN A 5 1.09 1.36 14.93
N THR A 6 0.46 0.59 15.81
CA THR A 6 0.87 -0.78 16.21
C THR A 6 -0.23 -1.78 15.92
N GLY A 7 -1.40 -1.31 15.43
CA GLY A 7 -2.55 -2.15 15.11
C GLY A 7 -3.20 -2.78 16.35
N ILE A 8 -3.16 -2.09 17.50
CA ILE A 8 -3.68 -2.55 18.80
C ILE A 8 -4.67 -1.54 19.40
N ASP A 9 -5.26 -1.89 20.54
CA ASP A 9 -6.21 -1.07 21.31
C ASP A 9 -5.77 0.39 21.45
N GLY A 10 -6.64 1.30 21.02
CA GLY A 10 -6.42 2.76 21.04
C GLY A 10 -6.35 3.41 19.66
N GLU A 11 -6.18 2.63 18.60
CA GLU A 11 -6.25 3.11 17.21
C GLU A 11 -7.72 3.28 16.78
N SER A 12 -8.08 4.46 16.29
CA SER A 12 -9.45 4.78 15.85
C SER A 12 -9.55 5.43 14.47
N ALA A 13 -8.41 5.79 13.87
CA ALA A 13 -8.36 6.46 12.56
C ALA A 13 -7.17 5.98 11.74
N SER A 14 -7.12 6.39 10.47
CA SER A 14 -6.00 6.10 9.57
C SER A 14 -4.81 7.03 9.82
N SER A 15 -3.60 6.50 9.77
CA SER A 15 -2.36 7.27 9.88
C SER A 15 -1.51 7.23 8.60
N PRO A 16 -0.47 8.07 8.50
CA PRO A 16 0.52 7.94 7.44
C PRO A 16 1.07 6.51 7.38
N GLY A 17 1.06 5.91 6.20
CA GLY A 17 1.46 4.51 6.00
C GLY A 17 0.31 3.53 5.83
N ASP A 18 -0.91 3.87 6.26
CA ASP A 18 -2.10 3.04 6.04
C ASP A 18 -2.74 3.27 4.66
N SER A 19 -2.24 4.24 3.89
CA SER A 19 -2.71 4.56 2.54
C SER A 19 -2.74 3.33 1.64
N GLY A 20 -3.86 3.12 0.95
CA GLY A 20 -4.09 1.94 0.11
C GLY A 20 -4.63 0.73 0.87
N GLY A 21 -4.70 0.79 2.20
CA GLY A 21 -5.33 -0.24 3.03
C GLY A 21 -6.84 -0.34 2.81
N PRO A 22 -7.43 -1.55 2.95
CA PRO A 22 -8.86 -1.76 2.78
C PRO A 22 -9.67 -1.42 4.03
N ILE A 23 -10.86 -0.88 3.83
CA ILE A 23 -11.90 -0.78 4.87
C ILE A 23 -13.01 -1.77 4.57
N PHE A 24 -13.42 -2.52 5.60
CA PHE A 24 -14.43 -3.54 5.48
C PHE A 24 -15.77 -3.10 6.08
N ILE A 25 -16.85 -3.33 5.34
CA ILE A 25 -18.23 -3.26 5.84
C ILE A 25 -18.91 -4.57 5.42
N ASP A 26 -19.52 -5.28 6.37
CA ASP A 26 -20.17 -6.59 6.15
C ASP A 26 -19.27 -7.60 5.41
N GLY A 27 -17.98 -7.63 5.74
CA GLY A 27 -17.00 -8.54 5.14
C GLY A 27 -16.62 -8.20 3.69
N LYS A 28 -17.00 -7.04 3.16
CA LYS A 28 -16.66 -6.57 1.82
C LYS A 28 -15.78 -5.33 1.89
N ILE A 29 -14.89 -5.16 0.91
CA ILE A 29 -14.12 -3.92 0.76
C ILE A 29 -15.08 -2.79 0.35
N ALA A 30 -15.29 -1.84 1.25
CA ALA A 30 -16.17 -0.69 1.05
C ALA A 30 -15.39 0.59 0.71
N GLY A 31 -14.18 0.70 1.26
CA GLY A 31 -13.30 1.87 1.12
C GLY A 31 -11.85 1.45 0.95
N ILE A 32 -11.05 2.38 0.41
CA ILE A 32 -9.58 2.32 0.41
C ILE A 32 -9.07 3.58 1.09
N THR A 33 -8.26 3.42 2.13
CA THR A 33 -7.65 4.53 2.88
C THR A 33 -6.91 5.46 1.93
N SER A 34 -7.30 6.74 1.87
CA SER A 34 -6.67 7.72 0.98
C SER A 34 -5.91 8.78 1.75
N PHE A 35 -6.59 9.51 2.63
CA PHE A 35 -6.00 10.60 3.38
C PHE A 35 -6.65 10.71 4.76
N GLY A 36 -6.00 11.42 5.66
CA GLY A 36 -6.58 11.80 6.93
C GLY A 36 -6.29 13.26 7.23
N VAL A 37 -7.15 13.86 8.04
CA VAL A 37 -7.01 15.22 8.52
C VAL A 37 -7.28 15.25 10.02
N THR A 38 -6.48 16.03 10.75
CA THR A 38 -6.70 16.24 12.19
C THR A 38 -8.04 16.95 12.44
N GLY A 39 -8.66 16.71 13.59
CA GLY A 39 -9.91 17.39 14.00
C GLY A 39 -9.83 18.92 14.06
N ALA A 40 -8.64 19.50 13.95
CA ALA A 40 -8.41 20.93 13.84
C ALA A 40 -8.53 21.50 12.41
N VAL A 41 -9.16 20.79 11.46
CA VAL A 41 -9.45 21.30 10.08
C VAL A 41 -10.09 22.68 10.08
N PHE A 42 -10.93 22.99 11.07
CA PHE A 42 -11.59 24.30 11.19
C PHE A 42 -10.86 25.29 12.14
N GLY A 43 -9.77 24.86 12.78
CA GLY A 43 -9.03 25.62 13.81
C GLY A 43 -7.63 26.09 13.38
N GLY A 44 -7.23 25.86 12.13
CA GLY A 44 -5.96 26.38 11.59
C GLY A 44 -4.75 25.45 11.75
N GLY A 45 -4.98 24.13 11.80
CA GLY A 45 -3.91 23.12 11.68
C GLY A 45 -3.62 22.32 12.95
N CYS A 46 -2.63 21.45 12.85
CA CYS A 46 -2.38 20.34 13.77
C CYS A 46 -1.81 20.79 15.12
N GLY A 47 -2.19 20.10 16.20
CA GLY A 47 -1.70 20.38 17.56
C GLY A 47 -2.11 21.74 18.14
N ARG A 48 -3.18 22.35 17.63
CA ARG A 48 -3.73 23.61 18.18
C ARG A 48 -4.77 23.35 19.26
N THR A 49 -4.85 24.26 20.22
CA THR A 49 -5.86 24.27 21.29
C THR A 49 -7.27 24.19 20.70
N GLY A 50 -8.03 23.15 21.08
CA GLY A 50 -9.38 22.90 20.57
C GLY A 50 -9.51 21.69 19.65
N SER A 51 -8.41 20.98 19.33
CA SER A 51 -8.50 19.64 18.74
C SER A 51 -9.15 18.66 19.72
N ILE A 52 -10.10 17.84 19.24
CA ILE A 52 -10.64 16.71 20.00
C ILE A 52 -9.57 15.61 20.16
N ASP A 53 -8.60 15.55 19.24
CA ASP A 53 -7.45 14.67 19.33
C ASP A 53 -6.54 15.06 20.52
N PRO A 54 -6.50 14.25 21.60
CA PRO A 54 -5.69 14.52 22.79
C PRO A 54 -4.19 14.32 22.55
N TYR A 55 -3.81 13.74 21.41
CA TYR A 55 -2.44 13.44 21.04
C TYR A 55 -1.92 14.27 19.85
N ALA A 56 -2.71 15.26 19.42
CA ALA A 56 -2.40 16.12 18.30
C ALA A 56 -1.02 16.78 18.44
N SER A 57 -0.11 16.49 17.52
CA SER A 57 1.20 17.12 17.47
C SER A 57 1.18 18.39 16.61
N ALA A 58 1.77 19.47 17.11
CA ALA A 58 2.02 20.68 16.31
C ALA A 58 3.18 20.51 15.32
N SER A 59 3.96 19.42 15.46
CA SER A 59 5.09 19.09 14.61
C SER A 59 4.87 17.74 13.90
N GLY A 60 4.86 17.79 12.57
CA GLY A 60 5.36 16.70 11.73
C GLY A 60 4.39 15.62 11.26
N ASN A 61 3.32 15.26 11.97
CA ASN A 61 2.29 14.34 11.47
C ASN A 61 0.96 14.63 12.17
N CYS A 62 -0.03 15.04 11.37
CA CYS A 62 -1.31 15.54 11.86
C CYS A 62 -2.30 14.46 12.23
N THR A 63 -2.15 13.29 11.62
CA THR A 63 -2.91 12.10 11.91
C THR A 63 -1.98 11.09 12.56
N ASN A 64 -2.47 10.49 13.63
CA ASN A 64 -1.74 9.56 14.47
C ASN A 64 -2.64 8.43 14.97
N SER A 65 -3.71 8.14 14.23
CA SER A 65 -4.69 7.09 14.50
C SER A 65 -5.50 7.33 15.76
N SER A 66 -5.51 8.56 16.25
CA SER A 66 -6.21 8.95 17.46
C SER A 66 -7.66 9.31 17.18
N ILE A 67 -8.44 9.51 18.25
CA ILE A 67 -9.82 9.96 18.18
C ILE A 67 -9.88 11.43 17.72
N GLY A 68 -10.99 11.81 17.09
CA GLY A 68 -11.19 13.20 16.67
C GLY A 68 -10.44 13.57 15.39
N GLU A 69 -9.92 12.59 14.65
CA GLU A 69 -9.44 12.75 13.27
C GLU A 69 -10.56 12.43 12.27
N LEU A 70 -10.47 12.95 11.05
CA LEU A 70 -11.34 12.57 9.94
C LEU A 70 -10.53 11.82 8.89
N THR A 71 -10.97 10.62 8.55
CA THR A 71 -10.39 9.82 7.46
C THR A 71 -11.22 9.99 6.20
N GLY A 72 -10.53 10.17 5.07
CA GLY A 72 -11.09 10.18 3.73
C GLY A 72 -10.73 8.90 2.99
N ASP A 73 -11.75 8.11 2.69
CA ASP A 73 -11.61 6.84 1.99
C ASP A 73 -12.18 6.92 0.57
N THR A 74 -11.50 6.27 -0.36
CA THR A 74 -12.02 6.09 -1.71
C THR A 74 -13.16 5.09 -1.67
N TRP A 75 -14.37 5.55 -1.98
CA TRP A 75 -15.54 4.68 -2.05
C TRP A 75 -15.39 3.70 -3.22
N VAL A 76 -15.35 2.39 -2.92
CA VAL A 76 -15.04 1.36 -3.92
C VAL A 76 -16.20 1.05 -4.87
N LYS A 77 -17.45 1.20 -4.42
CA LYS A 77 -18.64 0.74 -5.16
C LYS A 77 -18.76 1.29 -6.59
N PRO A 78 -18.51 2.58 -6.87
CA PRO A 78 -18.59 3.09 -8.24
C PRO A 78 -17.53 2.48 -9.19
N TYR A 79 -16.43 1.95 -8.66
CA TYR A 79 -15.31 1.43 -9.44
C TYR A 79 -15.37 -0.08 -9.67
N THR A 80 -16.38 -0.80 -9.17
CA THR A 80 -16.43 -2.27 -9.28
C THR A 80 -16.42 -2.75 -10.71
N GLY A 81 -17.04 -2.03 -11.65
CA GLY A 81 -17.00 -2.36 -13.08
C GLY A 81 -15.59 -2.27 -13.67
N PHE A 82 -14.87 -1.19 -13.34
CA PHE A 82 -13.47 -1.00 -13.72
C PHE A 82 -12.58 -2.10 -13.11
N ILE A 83 -12.71 -2.35 -11.81
CA ILE A 83 -11.92 -3.37 -11.09
C ILE A 83 -12.16 -4.75 -11.71
N ASN A 84 -13.42 -5.14 -11.91
CA ASN A 84 -13.76 -6.45 -12.48
C ASN A 84 -13.26 -6.60 -13.92
N ALA A 85 -13.27 -5.53 -14.72
CA ALA A 85 -12.70 -5.57 -16.06
C ALA A 85 -11.19 -5.84 -16.03
N TYR A 86 -10.46 -5.19 -15.12
CA TYR A 86 -9.02 -5.41 -14.93
C TYR A 86 -8.70 -6.81 -14.40
N LEU A 87 -9.51 -7.34 -13.48
CA LEU A 87 -9.34 -8.70 -12.96
C LEU A 87 -9.67 -9.78 -14.00
N ALA A 88 -10.63 -9.51 -14.89
CA ALA A 88 -11.00 -10.41 -15.98
C ALA A 88 -10.01 -10.37 -17.15
N SER A 89 -9.39 -9.22 -17.41
CA SER A 89 -8.22 -9.14 -18.28
C SER A 89 -7.01 -9.63 -17.51
N ALA A 90 -6.85 -10.96 -17.38
CA ALA A 90 -5.61 -11.54 -16.90
C ALA A 90 -4.46 -10.80 -17.60
N VAL A 91 -3.64 -10.08 -16.82
CA VAL A 91 -2.49 -9.36 -17.35
C VAL A 91 -1.74 -10.42 -18.15
N PRO A 92 -1.70 -10.30 -19.50
CA PRO A 92 -0.92 -11.25 -20.24
C PRO A 92 0.47 -11.08 -19.66
N GLU A 93 1.12 -12.16 -19.27
CA GLU A 93 2.55 -12.13 -19.02
C GLU A 93 3.26 -12.67 -20.28
N PRO A 94 3.10 -12.11 -21.52
CA PRO A 94 3.84 -12.62 -22.65
C PRO A 94 5.33 -12.29 -22.50
N SER A 95 5.70 -11.38 -21.57
CA SER A 95 7.06 -10.95 -21.31
C SER A 95 7.75 -11.73 -20.18
N SER A 96 7.06 -12.11 -19.09
CA SER A 96 7.70 -12.84 -17.99
C SER A 96 8.23 -14.20 -18.45
N TRP A 97 7.46 -14.94 -19.24
CA TRP A 97 7.88 -16.23 -19.79
C TRP A 97 8.99 -16.08 -20.81
N VAL A 98 8.92 -15.08 -21.69
CA VAL A 98 9.97 -14.82 -22.69
C VAL A 98 11.27 -14.38 -22.02
N MET A 99 11.21 -13.55 -20.97
CA MET A 99 12.38 -13.12 -20.20
C MET A 99 12.93 -14.25 -19.33
N MET A 100 12.07 -15.08 -18.74
CA MET A 100 12.47 -16.26 -17.96
C MET A 100 13.12 -17.31 -18.85
N LEU A 101 12.48 -17.69 -19.96
CA LEU A 101 13.02 -18.64 -20.93
C LEU A 101 14.28 -18.08 -21.62
N GLY A 102 14.30 -16.78 -21.92
CA GLY A 102 15.48 -16.09 -22.45
C GLY A 102 16.65 -16.11 -21.46
N GLY A 103 16.39 -15.79 -20.19
CA GLY A 103 17.39 -15.84 -19.12
C GLY A 103 17.94 -17.24 -18.89
N PHE A 104 17.07 -18.25 -18.75
CA PHE A 104 17.50 -19.64 -18.60
C PHE A 104 18.20 -20.18 -19.85
N GLY A 105 17.75 -19.80 -21.05
CA GLY A 105 18.41 -20.14 -22.30
C GLY A 105 19.84 -19.59 -22.37
N MET A 106 20.03 -18.31 -22.02
CA MET A 106 21.35 -17.68 -21.98
C MET A 106 22.27 -18.34 -20.94
N MET A 107 21.78 -18.63 -19.74
CA MET A 107 22.56 -19.34 -18.72
C MET A 107 22.97 -20.75 -19.19
N GLY A 108 22.03 -21.52 -19.75
CA GLY A 108 22.30 -22.86 -20.27
C GLY A 108 23.36 -22.86 -21.38
N VAL A 109 23.28 -21.90 -22.32
CA VAL A 109 24.30 -21.73 -23.37
C VAL A 109 25.67 -21.38 -22.78
N GLY A 110 25.72 -20.48 -21.79
CA GLY A 110 26.95 -20.10 -21.09
C GLY A 110 27.63 -21.30 -20.41
N LEU A 111 26.87 -22.09 -19.65
CA LEU A 111 27.36 -23.29 -18.97
C LEU A 111 27.84 -24.35 -19.97
N ARG A 112 27.11 -24.57 -21.07
CA ARG A 112 27.48 -25.54 -22.12
C ARG A 112 28.79 -25.15 -22.84
N ARG A 113 29.01 -23.85 -23.08
CA ARG A 113 30.26 -23.34 -23.66
C ARG A 113 31.45 -23.55 -22.72
N ARG A 114 31.28 -23.31 -21.43
CA ARG A 114 32.33 -23.51 -20.41
C ARG A 114 32.73 -24.99 -20.31
N ALA A 115 31.77 -25.91 -20.27
CA ALA A 115 32.03 -27.34 -20.21
C ALA A 115 32.84 -27.84 -21.42
N ARG A 116 32.47 -27.44 -22.64
CA ARG A 116 33.19 -27.83 -23.87
C ARG A 116 34.63 -27.32 -23.91
N ARG A 117 34.89 -26.12 -23.39
CA ARG A 117 36.25 -25.58 -23.30
C ARG A 117 37.11 -26.36 -22.30
N ALA A 118 36.53 -26.78 -21.18
CA ALA A 118 37.25 -27.59 -20.18
C ALA A 118 37.63 -28.99 -20.70
N THR A 119 36.78 -29.61 -21.52
CA THR A 119 37.07 -30.92 -22.15
C THR A 119 38.08 -30.83 -23.30
N ALA A 120 38.18 -29.70 -24.00
CA ALA A 120 39.13 -29.52 -25.10
C ALA A 120 40.58 -29.23 -24.64
N THR A 121 40.78 -28.97 -23.35
CA THR A 121 42.09 -28.71 -22.73
C THR A 121 42.62 -29.87 -21.88
N ALA A 122 41.94 -31.01 -21.89
CA ALA A 122 42.34 -32.27 -21.26
C ALA A 122 42.71 -33.29 -22.35
#